data_AF-A0A6V8L4U6-F1
#
_entry.id   AF-A0A6V8L4U6-F1
#
_cell.length_a   1.000
_cell.length_b   1.000
_cell.length_c   1.000
_cell.angle_alpha   90.00
_cell.angle_beta   90.00
_cell.angle_gamma   90.00
#
_symmetry.space_group_name_H-M   'P 1'
#
loop_
_entity.id
_entity.type
_entity.pdbx_description
1 polymer ?
#
loop_
_entity_poly.entity_id
_entity_poly.type
_entity_poly.pdbx_seq_one_letter_code
_entity_poly.pdbx_strand_id
1 'polypeptide(L)'
;MVDGALRACEADPDLHLLLVGPPEVVDDELAAHARVTIRPVRSAVGMADAAAKAKRADTTVRAVVAAVAEGSADALVSAGASGATVTAAVLGLGRWPGVRRPALVATLPAVAGPVVLLDVGASVEARPGTLARHAAIGAAYAATVHHVKSPRVGLLSIGTEPGKGDRARRAADPYIAAQELPCEARYAGLVEGYEASSGERADVIVTDGFTGNVLLKGIEGAYQMIGDPAGAPPRAAALIGVGGVVVVCHGAATGADVASGIALAAQLHRRAAATEIATLLGVSHG
;
A
#
# COMPACT_ATOMS: atom_id res chain seq x y z
N MET A 1 -7.37 -10.77 -12.81
CA MET A 1 -6.04 -10.40 -13.36
C MET A 1 -6.12 -10.08 -14.84
N VAL A 2 -6.50 -11.04 -15.71
CA VAL A 2 -6.60 -10.82 -17.17
C VAL A 2 -7.52 -9.66 -17.55
N ASP A 3 -8.80 -9.68 -17.14
CA ASP A 3 -9.75 -8.57 -17.36
C ASP A 3 -9.20 -7.22 -16.87
N GLY A 4 -8.56 -7.20 -15.69
CA GLY A 4 -7.95 -5.98 -15.16
C GLY A 4 -6.75 -5.47 -15.96
N ALA A 5 -5.96 -6.38 -16.56
CA ALA A 5 -4.84 -6.02 -17.43
C ALA A 5 -5.33 -5.37 -18.73
N LEU A 6 -6.35 -5.97 -19.37
CA LEU A 6 -6.96 -5.42 -20.59
C LEU A 6 -7.55 -4.03 -20.33
N ARG A 7 -8.38 -3.89 -19.29
CA ARG A 7 -8.96 -2.60 -18.87
C ARG A 7 -7.90 -1.53 -18.61
N ALA A 8 -6.78 -1.90 -17.97
CA ALA A 8 -5.69 -0.97 -17.71
C ALA A 8 -5.00 -0.52 -19.01
N CYS A 9 -4.75 -1.43 -19.95
CA CYS A 9 -4.20 -1.11 -21.26
C CYS A 9 -5.15 -0.23 -22.09
N GLU A 10 -6.46 -0.45 -22.03
CA GLU A 10 -7.45 0.41 -22.69
C GLU A 10 -7.47 1.83 -22.12
N ALA A 11 -7.39 1.94 -20.78
CA ALA A 11 -7.44 3.22 -20.09
C ALA A 11 -6.16 4.06 -20.23
N ASP A 12 -5.01 3.41 -20.41
CA ASP A 12 -3.70 4.06 -20.50
C ASP A 12 -2.93 3.58 -21.75
N PRO A 13 -2.83 4.41 -22.81
CA PRO A 13 -2.17 4.02 -24.06
C PRO A 13 -0.66 3.86 -23.95
N ASP A 14 -0.02 4.48 -22.94
CA ASP A 14 1.44 4.40 -22.74
C ASP A 14 1.84 3.19 -21.89
N LEU A 15 0.86 2.56 -21.23
CA LEU A 15 1.08 1.41 -20.37
C LEU A 15 1.49 0.16 -21.15
N HIS A 16 2.59 -0.44 -20.69
CA HIS A 16 3.03 -1.78 -21.09
C HIS A 16 2.98 -2.70 -19.88
N LEU A 17 2.55 -3.94 -20.09
CA LEU A 17 2.38 -4.92 -19.01
C LEU A 17 3.32 -6.12 -19.19
N LEU A 18 3.97 -6.50 -18.10
CA LEU A 18 4.65 -7.78 -17.95
C LEU A 18 3.82 -8.67 -17.02
N LEU A 19 3.13 -9.65 -17.59
CA LEU A 19 2.33 -10.62 -16.84
C LEU A 19 3.17 -11.83 -16.47
N VAL A 20 3.26 -12.11 -15.18
CA VAL A 20 4.08 -13.19 -14.64
C VAL A 20 3.18 -14.27 -14.03
N GLY A 21 3.18 -15.45 -14.63
CA GLY A 21 2.29 -16.53 -14.19
C GLY A 21 2.34 -17.76 -15.08
N PRO A 22 1.51 -18.77 -14.80
CA PRO A 22 1.38 -19.93 -15.66
C PRO A 22 0.83 -19.49 -17.03
N PRO A 23 1.48 -19.86 -18.15
CA PRO A 23 1.10 -19.37 -19.48
C PRO A 23 -0.32 -19.80 -19.86
N GLU A 24 -0.79 -20.94 -19.36
CA GLU A 24 -2.14 -21.46 -19.59
C GLU A 24 -3.28 -20.63 -18.96
N VAL A 25 -2.99 -19.67 -18.09
CA VAL A 25 -4.01 -18.81 -17.45
C VAL A 25 -4.28 -17.54 -18.26
N VAL A 26 -3.41 -17.24 -19.23
CA VAL A 26 -3.57 -16.09 -20.13
C VAL A 26 -4.33 -16.57 -21.37
N ASP A 27 -5.42 -15.87 -21.71
CA ASP A 27 -6.19 -16.16 -22.93
C ASP A 27 -5.50 -15.62 -24.19
N ASP A 28 -5.97 -16.09 -25.34
CA ASP A 28 -5.40 -15.74 -26.65
C ASP A 28 -5.49 -14.24 -26.94
N GLU A 29 -6.54 -13.57 -26.45
CA GLU A 29 -6.74 -12.14 -26.62
C GLU A 29 -5.63 -11.33 -25.94
N LEU A 30 -5.36 -11.62 -24.66
CA LEU A 30 -4.31 -10.96 -23.91
C LEU A 30 -2.92 -11.36 -24.42
N ALA A 31 -2.74 -12.61 -24.86
CA ALA A 31 -1.48 -13.06 -25.46
C ALA A 31 -1.15 -12.37 -26.79
N ALA A 32 -2.17 -11.97 -27.56
CA ALA A 32 -2.01 -11.25 -28.82
C ALA A 32 -1.89 -9.73 -28.65
N HIS A 33 -2.13 -9.20 -27.44
CA HIS A 33 -2.14 -7.76 -27.21
C HIS A 33 -0.72 -7.17 -27.31
N ALA A 34 -0.51 -6.23 -28.25
CA ALA A 34 0.81 -5.72 -28.63
C ALA A 34 1.66 -5.10 -27.49
N ARG A 35 1.01 -4.65 -26.41
CA ARG A 35 1.66 -4.02 -25.23
C ARG A 35 1.74 -4.94 -24.01
N VAL A 36 1.41 -6.22 -24.17
CA VAL A 36 1.46 -7.22 -23.10
C VAL A 36 2.53 -8.24 -23.42
N THR A 37 3.39 -8.52 -22.45
CA THR A 37 4.39 -9.57 -22.50
C THR A 37 4.15 -10.57 -21.38
N ILE A 38 4.40 -11.85 -21.64
CA ILE A 38 4.18 -12.92 -20.68
C ILE A 38 5.54 -13.50 -20.26
N ARG A 39 5.78 -13.56 -18.94
CA ARG A 39 6.90 -14.29 -18.35
C ARG A 39 6.37 -15.55 -17.66
N PRO A 40 6.56 -16.75 -18.26
CA PRO A 40 6.06 -17.99 -17.70
C PRO A 40 6.70 -18.32 -16.36
N VAL A 41 5.89 -18.41 -15.29
CA VAL A 41 6.31 -18.87 -13.96
C VAL A 41 5.16 -19.67 -13.33
N ARG A 42 5.39 -20.96 -13.08
CA ARG A 42 4.33 -21.88 -12.63
C ARG A 42 4.13 -21.91 -11.11
N SER A 43 5.17 -21.65 -10.33
CA SER A 43 5.10 -21.72 -8.87
C SER A 43 4.53 -20.43 -8.30
N ALA A 44 3.35 -20.50 -7.69
CA ALA A 44 2.73 -19.38 -6.99
C ALA A 44 2.68 -19.62 -5.48
N VAL A 45 2.63 -18.52 -4.71
CA VAL A 45 2.32 -18.55 -3.28
C VAL A 45 0.82 -18.28 -3.13
N GLY A 46 0.06 -19.29 -2.76
CA GLY A 46 -1.38 -19.21 -2.54
C GLY A 46 -1.74 -18.44 -1.28
N MET A 47 -3.02 -18.09 -1.13
CA MET A 47 -3.51 -17.28 0.00
C MET A 47 -3.38 -17.99 1.35
N ALA A 48 -3.45 -19.32 1.38
CA ALA A 48 -3.28 -20.14 2.57
C ALA A 48 -1.82 -20.54 2.82
N ASP A 49 -0.90 -20.24 1.89
CA ASP A 49 0.50 -20.59 2.07
C ASP A 49 1.17 -19.67 3.09
N ALA A 50 2.12 -20.23 3.84
CA ALA A 50 2.97 -19.42 4.70
C ALA A 50 3.80 -18.42 3.86
N ALA A 51 3.88 -17.17 4.31
CA ALA A 51 4.67 -16.12 3.66
C ALA A 51 6.14 -16.51 3.42
N ALA A 52 6.70 -17.42 4.23
CA ALA A 52 8.04 -17.96 4.04
C ALA A 52 8.25 -18.68 2.69
N LYS A 53 7.20 -19.18 2.04
CA LYS A 53 7.27 -19.79 0.70
C LYS A 53 7.76 -18.78 -0.35
N ALA A 54 7.50 -17.48 -0.16
CA ALA A 54 7.99 -16.40 -1.02
C ALA A 54 9.52 -16.24 -1.01
N LYS A 55 10.23 -16.90 -0.08
CA LYS A 55 11.70 -16.93 -0.06
C LYS A 55 12.28 -17.82 -1.17
N ARG A 56 11.47 -18.71 -1.77
CA ARG A 56 11.91 -19.55 -2.89
C ARG A 56 12.05 -18.72 -4.15
N ALA A 57 13.19 -18.87 -4.84
CA ALA A 57 13.53 -18.05 -5.99
C ALA A 57 12.59 -18.22 -7.18
N ASP A 58 11.90 -19.36 -7.30
CA ASP A 58 11.10 -19.77 -8.45
C ASP A 58 9.62 -19.33 -8.41
N THR A 59 9.24 -18.43 -7.49
CA THR A 59 7.83 -18.02 -7.34
C THR A 59 7.44 -16.83 -8.22
N THR A 60 6.17 -16.74 -8.64
CA THR A 60 5.62 -15.63 -9.45
C THR A 60 5.94 -14.27 -8.81
N VAL A 61 5.67 -14.13 -7.52
CA VAL A 61 5.92 -12.89 -6.77
C VAL A 61 7.40 -12.49 -6.73
N ARG A 62 8.32 -13.47 -6.66
CA ARG A 62 9.78 -13.22 -6.73
C ARG A 62 10.23 -12.82 -8.12
N ALA A 63 9.67 -13.43 -9.17
CA ALA A 63 9.99 -13.09 -10.54
C ALA A 63 9.52 -11.67 -10.92
N VAL A 64 8.34 -11.24 -10.43
CA VAL A 64 7.89 -9.85 -10.60
C VAL A 64 8.80 -8.88 -9.85
N VAL A 65 9.15 -9.19 -8.60
CA VAL A 65 10.10 -8.36 -7.82
C VAL A 65 11.46 -8.26 -8.50
N ALA A 66 11.98 -9.36 -9.05
CA ALA A 66 13.23 -9.36 -9.80
C ALA A 66 13.15 -8.47 -11.03
N ALA A 67 12.03 -8.50 -11.76
CA ALA A 67 11.85 -7.63 -12.93
C ALA A 67 11.99 -6.14 -12.59
N VAL A 68 11.43 -5.71 -11.45
CA VAL A 68 11.58 -4.33 -10.94
C VAL A 68 13.01 -4.06 -10.47
N ALA A 69 13.62 -4.98 -9.72
CA ALA A 69 15.00 -4.82 -9.24
C ALA A 69 16.03 -4.71 -10.38
N GLU A 70 15.78 -5.40 -11.49
CA GLU A 70 16.63 -5.45 -12.68
C GLU A 70 16.36 -4.30 -13.67
N GLY A 71 15.34 -3.46 -13.41
CA GLY A 71 14.95 -2.35 -14.28
C GLY A 71 14.22 -2.77 -15.55
N SER A 72 13.73 -4.02 -15.62
CA SER A 72 12.89 -4.51 -16.72
C SER A 72 11.40 -4.22 -16.53
N ALA A 73 11.01 -3.71 -15.36
CA ALA A 73 9.69 -3.20 -15.05
C ALA A 73 9.79 -2.00 -14.09
N ASP A 74 8.88 -1.03 -14.25
CA ASP A 74 8.88 0.23 -13.49
C ASP A 74 8.21 0.14 -12.12
N ALA A 75 7.25 -0.78 -12.00
CA ALA A 75 6.45 -1.02 -10.81
C ALA A 75 5.93 -2.46 -10.81
N LEU A 76 5.52 -2.94 -9.63
CA LEU A 76 4.81 -4.21 -9.50
C LEU A 76 3.44 -4.07 -8.85
N VAL A 77 2.52 -4.91 -9.32
CA VAL A 77 1.16 -5.07 -8.79
C VAL A 77 0.93 -6.54 -8.48
N SER A 78 0.37 -6.83 -7.31
CA SER A 78 0.03 -8.19 -6.89
C SER A 78 -1.37 -8.23 -6.27
N ALA A 79 -2.21 -9.14 -6.75
CA ALA A 79 -3.46 -9.53 -6.07
C ALA A 79 -3.29 -10.83 -5.25
N GLY A 80 -2.04 -11.26 -5.03
CA GLY A 80 -1.71 -12.45 -4.24
C GLY A 80 -1.62 -12.16 -2.74
N ALA A 81 -1.12 -13.13 -1.98
CA ALA A 81 -0.99 -12.99 -0.53
C ALA A 81 -0.12 -11.77 -0.16
N SER A 82 -0.70 -10.81 0.57
CA SER A 82 -0.02 -9.55 0.92
C SER A 82 1.29 -9.81 1.67
N GLY A 83 1.29 -10.74 2.63
CA GLY A 83 2.49 -11.12 3.38
C GLY A 83 3.60 -11.72 2.51
N ALA A 84 3.25 -12.50 1.48
CA ALA A 84 4.21 -13.03 0.51
C ALA A 84 4.81 -11.92 -0.35
N THR A 85 3.96 -10.98 -0.80
CA THR A 85 4.38 -9.81 -1.60
C THR A 85 5.31 -8.89 -0.81
N VAL A 86 4.95 -8.55 0.43
CA VAL A 86 5.79 -7.75 1.33
C VAL A 86 7.12 -8.45 1.61
N THR A 87 7.09 -9.76 1.86
CA THR A 87 8.31 -10.55 2.10
C THR A 87 9.22 -10.55 0.87
N ALA A 88 8.67 -10.79 -0.32
CA ALA A 88 9.43 -10.81 -1.56
C ALA A 88 10.02 -9.43 -1.87
N ALA A 89 9.25 -8.36 -1.72
CA ALA A 89 9.70 -6.98 -1.96
C ALA A 89 10.84 -6.59 -1.00
N VAL A 90 10.72 -6.87 0.30
CA VAL A 90 11.78 -6.59 1.27
C VAL A 90 13.08 -7.34 0.93
N LEU A 91 12.98 -8.60 0.47
CA LEU A 91 14.15 -9.42 0.14
C LEU A 91 14.78 -9.06 -1.21
N GLY A 92 13.99 -8.62 -2.19
CA GLY A 92 14.46 -8.34 -3.53
C GLY A 92 14.83 -6.88 -3.79
N LEU A 93 14.05 -5.94 -3.23
CA LEU A 93 14.22 -4.50 -3.45
C LEU A 93 14.91 -3.80 -2.28
N GLY A 94 15.09 -4.50 -1.16
CA GLY A 94 15.64 -3.92 0.06
C GLY A 94 14.70 -2.94 0.74
N ARG A 95 15.12 -2.46 1.91
CA ARG A 95 14.40 -1.46 2.71
C ARG A 95 15.13 -0.13 2.61
N TRP A 96 14.37 0.96 2.68
CA TRP A 96 14.95 2.28 2.86
C TRP A 96 15.75 2.37 4.18
N PRO A 97 16.92 3.03 4.20
CA PRO A 97 17.65 3.32 5.41
C PRO A 97 16.74 3.89 6.52
N GLY A 98 16.88 3.37 7.74
CA GLY A 98 16.04 3.77 8.89
C GLY A 98 14.61 3.21 8.90
N VAL A 99 14.11 2.65 7.78
CA VAL A 99 12.79 1.99 7.72
C VAL A 99 12.94 0.49 8.01
N ARG A 100 12.77 0.12 9.29
CA ARG A 100 12.84 -1.29 9.70
C ARG A 100 11.67 -2.12 9.18
N ARG A 101 10.47 -1.53 9.17
CA ARG A 101 9.20 -2.15 8.75
C ARG A 101 8.55 -1.24 7.70
N PRO A 102 8.49 -1.65 6.42
CA PRO A 102 7.67 -0.93 5.46
C PRO A 102 6.19 -1.00 5.86
N ALA A 103 5.37 -0.11 5.31
CA ALA A 103 3.94 -0.03 5.59
C ALA A 103 3.14 -0.27 4.31
N LEU A 104 2.03 -1.02 4.40
CA LEU A 104 1.00 -0.96 3.37
C LEU A 104 0.11 0.25 3.66
N VAL A 105 0.01 1.13 2.68
CA VAL A 105 -0.67 2.42 2.75
C VAL A 105 -1.89 2.37 1.83
N ALA A 106 -3.08 2.39 2.41
CA ALA A 106 -4.33 2.48 1.66
C ALA A 106 -4.85 3.93 1.68
N THR A 107 -5.54 4.33 0.62
CA THR A 107 -6.32 5.57 0.62
C THR A 107 -7.80 5.20 0.71
N LEU A 108 -8.51 5.83 1.63
CA LEU A 108 -9.95 5.66 1.83
C LEU A 108 -10.68 6.92 1.35
N PRO A 109 -11.85 6.78 0.71
CA PRO A 109 -12.72 7.92 0.49
C PRO A 109 -13.33 8.34 1.83
N ALA A 110 -13.34 9.64 2.11
CA ALA A 110 -13.93 10.19 3.31
C ALA A 110 -14.63 11.52 3.02
N VAL A 111 -15.55 11.93 3.91
CA VAL A 111 -16.42 13.09 3.71
C VAL A 111 -15.64 14.40 3.53
N ALA A 112 -14.63 14.63 4.37
CA ALA A 112 -13.80 15.83 4.32
C ALA A 112 -12.67 15.77 3.27
N GLY A 113 -12.49 14.63 2.59
CA GLY A 113 -11.39 14.38 1.68
C GLY A 113 -10.80 12.98 1.87
N PRO A 114 -9.86 12.54 1.01
CA PRO A 114 -9.25 11.23 1.11
C PRO A 114 -8.43 11.09 2.40
N VAL A 115 -8.58 9.96 3.11
CA VAL A 115 -7.78 9.61 4.29
C VAL A 115 -6.77 8.53 3.95
N VAL A 116 -5.53 8.74 4.36
CA VAL A 116 -4.45 7.76 4.28
C VAL A 116 -4.49 6.86 5.51
N LEU A 117 -4.75 5.56 5.33
CA LEU A 117 -4.72 4.56 6.40
C LEU A 117 -3.46 3.70 6.28
N LEU A 118 -2.67 3.64 7.35
CA LEU A 118 -1.50 2.75 7.42
C LEU A 118 -1.18 2.34 8.87
N ASP A 119 -0.63 1.17 9.14
CA ASP A 119 -0.41 0.06 8.23
C ASP A 119 -1.69 -0.79 8.06
N VAL A 120 -1.93 -1.33 6.86
CA VAL A 120 -3.07 -2.22 6.56
C VAL A 120 -2.67 -3.68 6.29
N GLY A 121 -1.44 -4.09 6.63
CA GLY A 121 -1.09 -5.51 6.64
C GLY A 121 0.37 -5.86 6.36
N ALA A 122 1.29 -4.90 6.30
CA ALA A 122 2.71 -5.19 6.11
C ALA A 122 3.37 -5.73 7.39
N SER A 123 2.93 -5.26 8.56
CA SER A 123 3.50 -5.55 9.86
C SER A 123 2.43 -5.57 10.94
N VAL A 124 2.34 -6.69 11.66
CA VAL A 124 1.49 -6.82 12.86
C VAL A 124 2.11 -6.16 14.12
N GLU A 125 3.19 -5.40 13.96
CA GLU A 125 4.02 -4.93 15.07
C GLU A 125 3.62 -3.52 15.55
N ALA A 126 2.86 -3.43 16.63
CA ALA A 126 2.45 -2.17 17.25
C ALA A 126 3.51 -1.59 18.22
N ARG A 127 4.78 -1.47 17.81
CA ARG A 127 5.80 -0.83 18.69
C ARG A 127 5.81 0.70 18.50
N PRO A 128 6.06 1.50 19.56
CA PRO A 128 6.08 2.96 19.46
C PRO A 128 6.95 3.50 18.33
N GLY A 129 8.18 2.99 18.18
CA GLY A 129 9.08 3.40 17.11
C GLY A 129 8.62 3.02 15.70
N THR A 130 7.85 1.92 15.56
CA THR A 130 7.25 1.52 14.29
C THR A 130 6.10 2.44 13.93
N LEU A 131 5.18 2.68 14.87
CA LEU A 131 4.03 3.57 14.68
C LEU A 131 4.48 5.02 14.41
N ALA A 132 5.52 5.52 15.09
CA ALA A 132 6.07 6.84 14.79
C ALA A 132 6.72 6.92 13.40
N ARG A 133 7.41 5.87 12.96
CA ARG A 133 7.92 5.83 11.59
C ARG A 133 6.79 5.78 10.56
N HIS A 134 5.72 5.05 10.86
CA HIS A 134 4.50 5.01 10.04
C HIS A 134 3.80 6.37 10.01
N ALA A 135 3.76 7.11 11.12
CA ALA A 135 3.25 8.49 11.14
C ALA A 135 4.00 9.39 10.14
N ALA A 136 5.33 9.33 10.13
CA ALA A 136 6.13 10.09 9.18
C ALA A 136 5.91 9.63 7.72
N ILE A 137 5.88 8.31 7.47
CA ILE A 137 5.59 7.74 6.15
C ILE A 137 4.23 8.20 5.63
N GLY A 138 3.19 8.13 6.46
CA GLY A 138 1.83 8.50 6.09
C GLY A 138 1.70 10.00 5.80
N ALA A 139 2.33 10.85 6.61
CA ALA A 139 2.40 12.29 6.35
C ALA A 139 3.06 12.59 4.99
N ALA A 140 4.24 12.01 4.73
CA ALA A 140 4.93 12.21 3.45
C ALA A 140 4.12 11.66 2.26
N TYR A 141 3.45 10.53 2.42
CA TYR A 141 2.56 9.97 1.40
C TYR A 141 1.36 10.90 1.12
N ALA A 142 0.68 11.41 2.16
CA ALA A 142 -0.43 12.34 1.99
C ALA A 142 -0.01 13.64 1.30
N ALA A 143 1.16 14.17 1.65
CA ALA A 143 1.70 15.36 0.99
C ALA A 143 2.06 15.10 -0.48
N THR A 144 2.70 13.97 -0.78
CA THR A 144 3.19 13.63 -2.13
C THR A 144 2.06 13.22 -3.08
N VAL A 145 1.19 12.32 -2.61
CA VAL A 145 0.18 11.67 -3.47
C VAL A 145 -1.11 12.49 -3.51
N HIS A 146 -1.52 13.06 -2.37
CA HIS A 146 -2.79 13.77 -2.21
C HIS A 146 -2.63 15.29 -2.07
N HIS A 147 -1.40 15.82 -2.17
CA HIS A 147 -1.09 17.25 -2.13
C HIS A 147 -1.54 17.95 -0.84
N VAL A 148 -1.61 17.20 0.27
CA VAL A 148 -1.98 17.73 1.59
C VAL A 148 -0.77 18.47 2.18
N LYS A 149 -0.81 19.82 2.17
CA LYS A 149 0.34 20.67 2.54
C LYS A 149 0.86 20.49 3.97
N SER A 150 -0.04 20.30 4.94
CA SER A 150 0.30 20.11 6.37
C SER A 150 -0.57 19.01 6.96
N PRO A 151 -0.25 17.73 6.68
CA PRO A 151 -1.12 16.60 7.03
C PRO A 151 -1.37 16.49 8.53
N ARG A 152 -2.61 16.21 8.92
CA ARG A 152 -3.01 15.90 10.29
C ARG A 152 -2.91 14.40 10.50
N VAL A 153 -2.04 13.97 11.40
CA VAL A 153 -1.75 12.56 11.67
C VAL A 153 -2.38 12.13 12.98
N GLY A 154 -3.33 11.19 12.93
CA GLY A 154 -3.95 10.58 14.10
C GLY A 154 -3.44 9.18 14.38
N LEU A 155 -3.37 8.79 15.65
CA LEU A 155 -3.11 7.41 16.08
C LEU A 155 -4.44 6.71 16.38
N LEU A 156 -4.74 5.62 15.67
CA LEU A 156 -5.99 4.89 15.84
C LEU A 156 -6.10 4.26 17.24
N SER A 157 -7.19 4.55 17.92
CA SER A 157 -7.50 4.08 19.26
C SER A 157 -9.01 3.85 19.43
N ILE A 158 -9.39 3.42 20.64
CA ILE A 158 -10.78 3.15 21.06
C ILE A 158 -11.43 4.37 21.76
N GLY A 159 -10.84 5.54 21.59
CA GLY A 159 -11.23 6.79 22.25
C GLY A 159 -10.18 7.87 21.99
N THR A 160 -10.58 9.12 22.15
CA THR A 160 -9.76 10.28 21.78
C THR A 160 -8.95 10.85 22.95
N GLU A 161 -9.24 10.41 24.18
CA GLU A 161 -8.61 10.93 25.39
C GLU A 161 -7.22 10.32 25.63
N PRO A 162 -6.23 11.10 26.12
CA PRO A 162 -4.90 10.59 26.44
C PRO A 162 -4.96 9.36 27.35
N GLY A 163 -4.18 8.33 27.02
CA GLY A 163 -4.18 7.07 27.76
C GLY A 163 -5.25 6.06 27.34
N LYS A 164 -6.09 6.34 26.34
CA LYS A 164 -6.94 5.32 25.69
C LYS A 164 -6.14 4.41 24.77
N GLY A 165 -6.69 3.22 24.50
CA GLY A 165 -6.07 2.20 23.66
C GLY A 165 -5.34 1.13 24.45
N ASP A 166 -4.75 0.17 23.75
CA ASP A 166 -3.96 -0.91 24.34
C ASP A 166 -2.59 -0.41 24.87
N ARG A 167 -1.77 -1.31 25.40
CA ARG A 167 -0.42 -0.96 25.89
C ARG A 167 0.44 -0.32 24.80
N ALA A 168 0.30 -0.76 23.55
CA ALA A 168 1.08 -0.26 22.43
C ALA A 168 0.70 1.19 22.08
N ARG A 169 -0.60 1.48 21.93
CA ARG A 169 -1.10 2.84 21.63
C ARG A 169 -0.75 3.81 22.74
N ARG A 170 -0.97 3.43 24.01
CA ARG A 170 -0.62 4.27 25.17
C ARG A 170 0.87 4.62 25.25
N ALA A 171 1.74 3.72 24.79
CA ALA A 171 3.17 3.99 24.72
C ALA A 171 3.57 4.80 23.48
N ALA A 172 2.85 4.61 22.36
CA ALA A 172 3.12 5.30 21.10
C ALA A 172 2.63 6.75 21.10
N ASP A 173 1.49 7.04 21.73
CA ASP A 173 0.87 8.37 21.76
C ASP A 173 1.85 9.50 22.20
N PRO A 174 2.42 9.48 23.42
CA PRO A 174 3.40 10.49 23.81
C PRO A 174 4.71 10.41 23.01
N TYR A 175 5.05 9.23 22.47
CA TYR A 175 6.27 9.05 21.69
C TYR A 175 6.16 9.74 20.32
N ILE A 176 5.01 9.64 19.65
CA ILE A 176 4.71 10.32 18.37
C ILE A 176 4.56 11.82 18.60
N ALA A 177 3.88 12.24 19.68
CA ALA A 177 3.71 13.66 20.00
C ALA A 177 5.05 14.40 20.20
N ALA A 178 6.10 13.67 20.60
CA ALA A 178 7.44 14.21 20.77
C ALA A 178 8.30 14.19 19.47
N GLN A 179 7.80 13.66 18.36
CA GLN A 179 8.53 13.64 17.08
C GLN A 179 8.21 14.86 16.24
N GLU A 180 9.20 15.36 15.52
CA GLU A 180 8.97 16.22 14.36
C GLU A 180 8.56 15.34 13.17
N LEU A 181 7.38 15.64 12.61
CA LEU A 181 6.88 14.98 11.41
C LEU A 181 7.25 15.79 10.16
N PRO A 182 7.49 15.13 9.02
CA PRO A 182 7.82 15.82 7.77
C PRO A 182 6.64 16.66 7.26
N CYS A 183 6.90 17.55 6.30
CA CYS A 183 5.87 18.35 5.61
C CYS A 183 5.02 19.22 6.55
N GLU A 184 5.61 19.73 7.63
CA GLU A 184 4.89 20.52 8.66
C GLU A 184 3.66 19.78 9.23
N ALA A 185 3.66 18.45 9.15
CA ALA A 185 2.56 17.63 9.61
C ALA A 185 2.39 17.77 11.13
N ARG A 186 1.13 17.69 11.58
CA ARG A 186 0.76 17.86 12.98
C ARG A 186 0.20 16.56 13.51
N TYR A 187 0.64 16.16 14.70
CA TYR A 187 0.03 15.04 15.41
C TYR A 187 -1.29 15.50 16.04
N ALA A 188 -2.41 14.94 15.57
CA ALA A 188 -3.76 15.24 16.01
C ALA A 188 -4.18 14.45 17.26
N GLY A 189 -3.27 13.63 17.82
CA GLY A 189 -3.54 12.77 18.96
C GLY A 189 -4.27 11.48 18.58
N LEU A 190 -5.02 10.94 19.53
CA LEU A 190 -5.81 9.73 19.32
C LEU A 190 -7.08 10.01 18.48
N VAL A 191 -7.37 9.11 17.56
CA VAL A 191 -8.53 9.14 16.68
C VAL A 191 -9.26 7.80 16.70
N GLU A 192 -10.57 7.82 16.49
CA GLU A 192 -11.41 6.62 16.46
C GLU A 192 -11.67 6.15 15.02
N GLY A 193 -12.19 4.93 14.87
CA GLY A 193 -12.34 4.28 13.57
C GLY A 193 -13.22 5.03 12.56
N TYR A 194 -14.21 5.81 13.02
CA TYR A 194 -15.08 6.59 12.12
C TYR A 194 -14.35 7.74 11.43
N GLU A 195 -13.20 8.20 11.96
CA GLU A 195 -12.37 9.21 11.30
C GLU A 195 -11.84 8.74 9.95
N ALA A 196 -11.74 7.43 9.74
CA ALA A 196 -11.39 6.85 8.45
C ALA A 196 -12.43 7.15 7.35
N SER A 197 -13.68 7.44 7.75
CA SER A 197 -14.78 7.78 6.84
C SER A 197 -15.16 9.26 6.89
N SER A 198 -14.94 9.96 8.01
CA SER A 198 -15.22 11.40 8.10
C SER A 198 -14.07 12.25 7.57
N GLY A 199 -12.81 11.91 7.91
CA GLY A 199 -11.62 12.74 7.59
C GLY A 199 -11.56 14.07 8.34
N GLU A 200 -12.42 14.26 9.35
CA GLU A 200 -12.57 15.56 10.01
C GLU A 200 -11.40 15.90 10.92
N ARG A 201 -10.82 14.93 11.62
CA ARG A 201 -9.71 15.15 12.56
C ARG A 201 -8.34 14.76 12.02
N ALA A 202 -8.28 13.89 11.01
CA ALA A 202 -7.02 13.38 10.47
C ALA A 202 -7.09 13.14 8.97
N ASP A 203 -6.01 13.50 8.28
CA ASP A 203 -5.76 13.14 6.88
C ASP A 203 -4.99 11.81 6.79
N VAL A 204 -4.31 11.44 7.88
CA VAL A 204 -3.52 10.22 8.02
C VAL A 204 -3.89 9.52 9.31
N ILE A 205 -4.25 8.24 9.25
CA ILE A 205 -4.56 7.41 10.41
C ILE A 205 -3.52 6.29 10.52
N VAL A 206 -2.79 6.31 11.63
CA VAL A 206 -1.71 5.38 11.93
C VAL A 206 -2.20 4.25 12.84
N THR A 207 -1.87 3.01 12.51
CA THR A 207 -2.19 1.81 13.29
C THR A 207 -1.24 0.67 12.95
N ASP A 208 -1.32 -0.44 13.68
CA ASP A 208 -0.64 -1.69 13.28
C ASP A 208 -1.41 -2.42 12.19
N GLY A 209 -0.70 -3.25 11.42
CA GLY A 209 -1.25 -3.96 10.27
C GLY A 209 -2.35 -4.97 10.58
N PHE A 210 -2.48 -5.46 11.82
CA PHE A 210 -3.63 -6.30 12.18
C PHE A 210 -4.88 -5.43 12.31
N THR A 211 -4.83 -4.39 13.14
CA THR A 211 -5.99 -3.51 13.35
C THR A 211 -6.37 -2.76 12.08
N GLY A 212 -5.39 -2.25 11.33
CA GLY A 212 -5.65 -1.53 10.07
C GLY A 212 -6.27 -2.41 8.99
N ASN A 213 -5.85 -3.67 8.87
CA ASN A 213 -6.46 -4.61 7.92
C ASN A 213 -7.91 -4.96 8.30
N VAL A 214 -8.20 -5.13 9.59
CA VAL A 214 -9.57 -5.36 10.06
C VAL A 214 -10.45 -4.16 9.76
N LEU A 215 -9.97 -2.94 10.05
CA LEU A 215 -10.70 -1.70 9.77
C LEU A 215 -10.93 -1.52 8.26
N LEU A 216 -9.89 -1.67 7.44
CA LEU A 216 -9.97 -1.56 5.99
C LEU A 216 -11.03 -2.51 5.43
N LYS A 217 -10.98 -3.79 5.82
CA LYS A 217 -11.95 -4.80 5.36
C LYS A 217 -13.39 -4.52 5.83
N GLY A 218 -13.54 -3.98 7.04
CA GLY A 218 -14.83 -3.56 7.55
C GLY A 218 -15.45 -2.45 6.69
N ILE A 219 -14.65 -1.43 6.36
CA ILE A 219 -15.06 -0.31 5.51
C ILE A 219 -15.37 -0.79 4.09
N GLU A 220 -14.49 -1.61 3.50
CA GLU A 220 -14.67 -2.22 2.19
C GLU A 220 -15.98 -3.03 2.11
N GLY A 221 -16.28 -3.82 3.14
CA GLY A 221 -17.53 -4.58 3.22
C GLY A 221 -18.76 -3.68 3.35
N ALA A 222 -18.66 -2.59 4.11
CA ALA A 222 -19.73 -1.61 4.22
C ALA A 222 -20.03 -0.93 2.87
N TYR A 223 -19.00 -0.54 2.11
CA TYR A 223 -19.19 0.03 0.76
C TYR A 223 -19.82 -0.97 -0.21
N GLN A 224 -19.44 -2.25 -0.15
CA GLN A 224 -20.09 -3.27 -0.98
C GLN A 224 -21.59 -3.40 -0.72
N MET A 225 -22.07 -3.11 0.50
CA MET A 225 -23.49 -3.17 0.84
C MET A 225 -24.29 -1.96 0.33
N ILE A 226 -23.70 -0.76 0.34
CA ILE A 226 -24.41 0.49 0.01
C ILE A 226 -24.09 1.03 -1.39
N GLY A 227 -23.11 0.41 -2.08
CA GLY A 227 -22.54 0.88 -3.33
C GLY A 227 -21.22 1.63 -3.10
N ASP A 228 -20.25 1.42 -3.98
CA ASP A 228 -18.97 2.12 -3.92
C ASP A 228 -19.19 3.63 -4.22
N PRO A 229 -18.58 4.54 -3.46
CA PRO A 229 -18.71 5.96 -3.73
C PRO A 229 -18.10 6.31 -5.10
N ALA A 230 -18.75 7.24 -5.82
CA ALA A 230 -18.23 7.71 -7.11
C ALA A 230 -16.83 8.31 -6.92
N GLY A 231 -15.88 7.88 -7.75
CA GLY A 231 -14.48 8.33 -7.63
C GLY A 231 -13.74 7.78 -6.41
N ALA A 232 -14.19 6.66 -5.85
CA ALA A 232 -13.47 5.98 -4.77
C ALA A 232 -12.01 5.72 -5.18
N PRO A 233 -11.04 5.91 -4.24
CA PRO A 233 -9.67 5.52 -4.49
C PRO A 233 -9.58 4.01 -4.78
N PRO A 234 -8.53 3.58 -5.50
CA PRO A 234 -8.30 2.17 -5.80
C PRO A 234 -8.35 1.30 -4.54
N ARG A 235 -8.98 0.12 -4.62
CA ARG A 235 -8.95 -0.93 -3.58
C ARG A 235 -7.61 -1.66 -3.58
N ALA A 236 -6.55 -0.88 -3.37
CA ALA A 236 -5.18 -1.32 -3.39
C ALA A 236 -4.36 -0.49 -2.38
N ALA A 237 -3.30 -1.10 -1.86
CA ALA A 237 -2.38 -0.45 -0.93
C ALA A 237 -0.97 -0.38 -1.53
N ALA A 238 -0.34 0.79 -1.42
CA ALA A 238 1.05 0.98 -1.79
C ALA A 238 1.97 0.52 -0.65
N LEU A 239 2.98 -0.30 -0.94
CA LEU A 239 4.01 -0.67 0.02
C LEU A 239 5.11 0.38 0.03
N ILE A 240 5.16 1.17 1.10
CA ILE A 240 6.12 2.27 1.26
C ILE A 240 7.22 1.86 2.23
N GLY A 241 8.48 2.20 1.91
CA GLY A 241 9.66 1.83 2.71
C GLY A 241 10.56 0.76 2.10
N VAL A 242 10.33 0.38 0.84
CA VAL A 242 11.17 -0.54 0.05
C VAL A 242 11.68 0.17 -1.21
N GLY A 243 12.74 -0.35 -1.83
CA GLY A 243 13.14 0.11 -3.16
C GLY A 243 12.02 -0.12 -4.18
N GLY A 244 11.81 0.82 -5.11
CA GLY A 244 10.82 0.68 -6.19
C GLY A 244 9.36 0.90 -5.78
N VAL A 245 8.45 0.76 -6.76
CA VAL A 245 7.00 0.93 -6.59
C VAL A 245 6.32 -0.43 -6.49
N VAL A 246 5.63 -0.65 -5.37
CA VAL A 246 4.95 -1.91 -5.07
C VAL A 246 3.51 -1.63 -4.65
N VAL A 247 2.55 -2.21 -5.36
CA VAL A 247 1.12 -2.11 -5.06
C VAL A 247 0.52 -3.49 -4.82
N VAL A 248 -0.29 -3.61 -3.78
CA VAL A 248 -0.99 -4.83 -3.39
C VAL A 248 -2.50 -4.59 -3.50
N CYS A 249 -3.14 -5.29 -4.42
CA CYS A 249 -4.59 -5.35 -4.53
C CYS A 249 -5.17 -6.30 -3.47
N HIS A 250 -6.45 -6.11 -3.15
CA HIS A 250 -7.17 -7.02 -2.28
C HIS A 250 -7.24 -8.46 -2.84
N GLY A 251 -7.28 -9.48 -1.97
CA GLY A 251 -7.28 -10.88 -2.41
C GLY A 251 -8.57 -11.35 -3.12
N ALA A 252 -9.64 -10.56 -3.01
CA ALA A 252 -10.91 -10.71 -3.73
C ALA A 252 -11.11 -9.62 -4.79
N ALA A 253 -10.03 -8.99 -5.27
CA ALA A 253 -10.06 -7.94 -6.28
C ALA A 253 -10.74 -8.41 -7.57
N THR A 254 -11.71 -7.62 -8.02
CA THR A 254 -12.32 -7.72 -9.35
C THR A 254 -11.34 -7.23 -10.43
N GLY A 255 -11.67 -7.39 -11.71
CA GLY A 255 -10.84 -6.81 -12.77
C GLY A 255 -10.76 -5.28 -12.71
N ALA A 256 -11.83 -4.60 -12.28
CA ALA A 256 -11.82 -3.17 -12.03
C ALA A 256 -10.83 -2.78 -10.91
N ASP A 257 -10.77 -3.56 -9.83
CA ASP A 257 -9.84 -3.32 -8.73
C ASP A 257 -8.39 -3.54 -9.15
N VAL A 258 -8.13 -4.58 -9.95
CA VAL A 258 -6.79 -4.83 -10.52
C VAL A 258 -6.38 -3.70 -11.46
N ALA A 259 -7.27 -3.26 -12.36
CA ALA A 259 -7.01 -2.14 -13.26
C ALA A 259 -6.69 -0.85 -12.49
N SER A 260 -7.45 -0.59 -11.42
CA SER A 260 -7.24 0.56 -10.54
C SER A 260 -5.92 0.47 -9.77
N GLY A 261 -5.52 -0.73 -9.34
CA GLY A 261 -4.22 -0.98 -8.74
C GLY A 261 -3.05 -0.77 -9.71
N ILE A 262 -3.22 -1.15 -10.98
CA ILE A 262 -2.26 -0.87 -12.05
C ILE A 262 -2.14 0.63 -12.30
N ALA A 263 -3.28 1.34 -12.40
CA ALA A 263 -3.29 2.78 -12.55
C ALA A 263 -2.59 3.49 -11.38
N LEU A 264 -2.81 3.05 -10.14
CA LEU A 264 -2.11 3.55 -8.96
C LEU A 264 -0.59 3.34 -9.07
N ALA A 265 -0.15 2.14 -9.44
CA ALA A 265 1.27 1.83 -9.58
C ALA A 265 1.93 2.72 -10.66
N ALA A 266 1.29 2.87 -11.82
CA ALA A 266 1.75 3.74 -12.90
C ALA A 266 1.80 5.22 -12.46
N GLN A 267 0.80 5.69 -11.72
CA GLN A 267 0.78 7.05 -11.18
C GLN A 267 1.91 7.29 -10.17
N LEU A 268 2.13 6.35 -9.24
CA LEU A 268 3.20 6.45 -8.25
C LEU A 268 4.58 6.47 -8.93
N HIS A 269 4.78 5.65 -9.96
CA HIS A 269 6.02 5.64 -10.74
C HIS A 269 6.22 6.96 -11.51
N ARG A 270 5.23 7.38 -12.31
CA ARG A 270 5.34 8.61 -13.14
C ARG A 270 5.59 9.88 -12.31
N ARG A 271 5.13 9.89 -11.05
CA ARG A 271 5.35 11.01 -10.11
C ARG A 271 6.64 10.86 -9.30
N ALA A 272 7.42 9.80 -9.50
CA ALA A 272 8.56 9.47 -8.66
C ALA A 272 8.22 9.45 -7.15
N ALA A 273 6.99 9.04 -6.80
CA ALA A 273 6.43 9.22 -5.46
C ALA A 273 7.27 8.49 -4.39
N ALA A 274 7.79 7.32 -4.71
CA ALA A 274 8.68 6.58 -3.80
C ALA A 274 9.94 7.39 -3.44
N THR A 275 10.57 8.03 -4.43
CA THR A 275 11.77 8.85 -4.26
C THR A 275 11.46 10.16 -3.52
N GLU A 276 10.34 10.81 -3.85
CA GLU A 276 9.91 12.04 -3.16
C GLU A 276 9.61 11.76 -1.68
N ILE A 277 8.85 10.71 -1.37
CA ILE A 277 8.57 10.29 -0.01
C ILE A 277 9.87 9.96 0.74
N ALA A 278 10.80 9.21 0.13
CA ALA A 278 12.09 8.90 0.75
C ALA A 278 12.88 10.18 1.06
N THR A 279 12.88 11.15 0.14
CA THR A 279 13.52 12.46 0.32
C THR A 279 12.91 13.24 1.49
N LEU A 280 11.58 13.31 1.57
CA LEU A 280 10.86 13.95 2.68
C LEU A 280 11.15 13.30 4.04
N LEU A 281 11.51 12.01 4.05
CA LEU A 281 11.91 11.28 5.25
C LEU A 281 13.41 11.41 5.58
N GLY A 282 14.17 12.15 4.78
CA GLY A 282 15.62 12.29 4.91
C GLY A 282 16.38 11.01 4.57
N VAL A 283 15.80 10.16 3.72
CA VAL A 283 16.38 8.88 3.30
C VAL A 283 16.90 9.01 1.88
N SER A 284 18.19 9.24 1.71
CA SER A 284 18.83 9.29 0.39
C SER A 284 19.03 7.89 -0.18
N HIS A 285 18.77 7.70 -1.48
CA HIS A 285 19.26 6.53 -2.22
C HIS A 285 20.78 6.65 -2.37
N GLY A 286 21.52 5.70 -1.79
CA GLY A 286 22.94 5.51 -2.10
C GLY A 286 23.11 4.79 -3.42
#